data_AF-A0A414ASU8-F1
#
_entry.id   AF-A0A414ASU8-F1
#
_cell.length_a   1.000
_cell.length_b   1.000
_cell.length_c   1.000
_cell.angle_alpha   90.00
_cell.angle_beta   90.00
_cell.angle_gamma   90.00
#
_symmetry.space_group_name_H-M   'P 1'
#
loop_
_entity.id
_entity.type
_entity.pdbx_description
1 polymer ?
#
loop_
_entity_poly.entity_id
_entity_poly.type
_entity_poly.pdbx_seq_one_letter_code
_entity_poly.pdbx_strand_id
1 'polypeptide(L)' 'MIKLQIASNIDLVQAVNSAIAESGYQKSYIAEQLGMTRQNLSKMLAKSNFTVHDANRILEIIDYKMEIELQKRD' A
#
# COMPACT_ATOMS: atom_id res chain seq x y z
N MET A 1 -3.79 -14.44 -7.57
CA MET A 1 -3.91 -13.91 -6.21
C MET A 1 -2.52 -13.87 -5.60
N ILE A 2 -1.98 -12.69 -5.32
CA ILE A 2 -0.67 -12.55 -4.67
C ILE A 2 -0.88 -12.76 -3.17
N LYS A 3 -0.32 -13.84 -2.60
CA LYS A 3 -0.30 -14.07 -1.15
C LYS A 3 1.07 -13.64 -0.62
N LEU A 4 1.09 -12.58 0.20
CA LEU A 4 2.29 -12.09 0.87
C LEU A 4 2.13 -12.29 2.37
N GLN A 5 3.17 -12.81 3.03
CA GLN A 5 3.22 -12.84 4.48
C GLN A 5 3.72 -11.49 4.98
N ILE A 6 2.86 -10.74 5.67
CA ILE A 6 3.21 -9.46 6.26
C ILE A 6 3.64 -9.71 7.71
N ALA A 7 4.93 -9.60 7.97
CA ALA A 7 5.50 -9.73 9.32
C ALA A 7 5.88 -8.37 9.93
N SER A 8 5.97 -7.33 9.09
CA SER A 8 6.39 -5.98 9.48
C SER A 8 5.71 -4.90 8.62
N ASN A 9 5.81 -3.64 9.07
CA ASN A 9 5.34 -2.49 8.29
C ASN A 9 6.12 -2.32 6.97
N ILE A 10 7.36 -2.80 6.91
CA ILE A 10 8.19 -2.75 5.69
C ILE A 10 7.58 -3.67 4.62
N ASP A 11 7.16 -4.87 5.01
CA ASP A 11 6.52 -5.82 4.09
C ASP A 11 5.22 -5.25 3.52
N LEU A 12 4.46 -4.56 4.37
CA LEU A 12 3.23 -3.87 3.97
C LEU A 12 3.49 -2.77 2.94
N VAL A 13 4.49 -1.91 3.19
CA VAL A 13 4.91 -0.87 2.23
C VAL A 13 5.39 -1.48 0.92
N GLN A 14 6.13 -2.58 0.98
CA GLN A 14 6.64 -3.26 -0.21
C GLN A 14 5.51 -3.88 -1.04
N ALA A 15 4.51 -4.48 -0.39
CA ALA A 15 3.32 -4.99 -1.04
C ALA A 15 2.57 -3.88 -1.79
N VAL A 16 2.37 -2.73 -1.15
CA VAL A 16 1.72 -1.57 -1.78
C VAL A 16 2.55 -1.04 -2.96
N ASN A 17 3.87 -0.88 -2.80
CA ASN A 17 4.72 -0.43 -3.92
C ASN A 17 4.70 -1.40 -5.11
N SER A 18 4.64 -2.71 -4.85
CA SER A 18 4.54 -3.74 -5.89
C SER A 18 3.20 -3.64 -6.62
N ALA A 19 2.09 -3.49 -5.88
CA ALA A 19 0.76 -3.28 -6.46
C ALA A 19 0.72 -2.00 -7.32
N ILE A 20 1.30 -0.88 -6.85
CA ILE A 20 1.40 0.35 -7.65
C ILE A 20 2.15 0.08 -8.95
N ALA A 21 3.29 -0.62 -8.89
CA ALA A 21 4.10 -0.90 -10.07
C ALA A 21 3.38 -1.81 -11.08
N GLU A 22 2.64 -2.81 -10.61
CA GLU A 22 1.84 -3.71 -11.44
C GLU A 22 0.60 -3.04 -12.04
N SER A 23 0.00 -2.09 -11.32
CA SER A 23 -1.24 -1.43 -11.74
C SER A 23 -1.10 -0.52 -12.97
N GLY A 24 0.13 -0.08 -13.28
CA GLY A 24 0.40 0.89 -14.34
C GLY A 24 0.06 2.35 -13.99
N TYR A 25 -0.55 2.62 -12.82
CA TYR A 25 -0.84 3.97 -12.37
C TYR A 25 0.42 4.71 -11.91
N GLN A 26 0.55 5.96 -12.32
CA GLN A 26 1.65 6.82 -11.88
C GLN A 26 1.44 7.29 -10.44
N LYS A 27 2.53 7.39 -9.65
CA LYS A 27 2.47 7.92 -8.27
C LYS A 27 1.90 9.34 -8.19
N SER A 28 2.01 10.14 -9.25
CA SER A 28 1.38 11.47 -9.31
C SER A 28 -0.15 11.38 -9.35
N TYR A 29 -0.70 10.47 -10.15
CA TYR A 29 -2.15 10.25 -10.24
C TYR A 29 -2.73 9.80 -8.90
N ILE A 30 -2.07 8.82 -8.27
CA ILE A 30 -2.49 8.31 -6.94
C ILE A 30 -2.48 9.43 -5.91
N ALA A 31 -1.42 10.26 -5.90
CA ALA A 31 -1.32 11.36 -4.97
C ALA A 31 -2.42 12.42 -5.18
N GLU A 32 -2.75 12.72 -6.44
CA GLU A 32 -3.84 13.63 -6.80
C GLU A 32 -5.20 13.12 -6.30
N GLN A 33 -5.51 11.84 -6.52
CA GLN A 33 -6.74 11.20 -6.01
C GLN A 33 -6.81 11.20 -4.48
N LEU A 34 -5.66 11.16 -3.80
CA LEU A 34 -5.57 11.29 -2.34
C LEU A 34 -5.60 12.74 -1.84
N GLY A 35 -5.70 13.74 -2.74
CA GLY A 35 -5.67 15.16 -2.38
C GLY A 35 -4.33 15.62 -1.81
N MET A 36 -3.21 15.02 -2.24
CA MET A 36 -1.87 15.33 -1.74
C MET A 36 -0.83 15.44 -2.87
N THR A 37 0.37 15.94 -2.53
CA THR A 37 1.48 15.99 -3.48
C THR A 37 2.14 14.62 -3.64
N ARG A 38 2.74 14.36 -4.82
CA ARG A 38 3.56 13.16 -5.07
C ARG A 38 4.67 12.98 -4.02
N GLN A 39 5.25 14.09 -3.55
CA GLN A 39 6.27 14.07 -2.50
C GLN A 39 5.69 13.60 -1.16
N ASN A 40 4.48 14.04 -0.80
CA ASN A 40 3.81 13.60 0.42
C ASN A 40 3.43 12.12 0.35
N LEU A 41 2.98 11.62 -0.80
CA LEU A 41 2.77 10.18 -1.00
C LEU A 41 4.08 9.40 -0.82
N SER A 42 5.18 9.90 -1.38
CA SER A 42 6.50 9.26 -1.24
C SER A 42 6.97 9.25 0.21
N LYS A 43 6.74 10.33 0.97
CA LYS A 43 7.01 10.39 2.41
C LYS A 43 6.12 9.42 3.17
N MET A 44 4.83 9.31 2.83
CA MET A 44 3.90 8.37 3.46
C MET A 44 4.36 6.92 3.29
N LEU A 45 4.77 6.53 2.08
CA LEU A 45 5.32 5.21 1.79
C LEU A 45 6.70 4.95 2.43
N ALA A 46 7.36 5.96 3.00
CA ALA A 46 8.64 5.82 3.70
C ALA A 46 8.49 5.87 5.24
N LYS A 47 7.27 6.08 5.76
CA LYS A 47 7.03 6.18 7.21
C LYS A 47 7.18 4.81 7.88
N SER A 48 7.84 4.79 9.04
CA SER A 48 7.93 3.61 9.90
C SER A 48 6.57 3.18 10.48
N ASN A 49 5.62 4.11 10.58
CA ASN A 49 4.26 3.88 11.09
C ASN A 49 3.19 3.80 9.98
N PHE A 50 3.55 3.34 8.78
CA PHE A 50 2.59 3.09 7.70
C PHE A 50 1.57 2.02 8.13
N THR A 51 0.28 2.33 7.96
CA THR A 51 -0.81 1.49 8.46
C THR A 51 -1.56 0.74 7.35
N VAL A 52 -2.33 -0.28 7.73
CA VAL A 52 -3.27 -0.97 6.82
C VAL A 52 -4.30 0.01 6.24
N HIS A 53 -4.72 1.02 7.01
CA HIS A 53 -5.64 2.04 6.51
C HIS A 53 -5.00 2.88 5.40
N ASP A 54 -3.75 3.33 5.60
CA ASP A 54 -3.01 4.07 4.56
C ASP A 54 -2.83 3.23 3.29
N ALA A 55 -2.54 1.94 3.45
CA ALA A 55 -2.44 0.99 2.36
C ALA A 55 -3.77 0.87 1.59
N ASN A 56 -4.89 0.62 2.27
CA ASN A 56 -6.20 0.48 1.64
C ASN A 56 -6.58 1.71 0.83
N ARG A 57 -6.34 2.92 1.35
CA ARG A 57 -6.61 4.16 0.61
C ARG A 57 -5.86 4.24 -0.71
N ILE A 58 -4.61 3.76 -0.76
CA ILE A 58 -3.84 3.71 -2.01
C ILE A 58 -4.35 2.60 -2.92
N LEU A 59 -4.56 1.39 -2.38
CA LEU A 59 -4.96 0.21 -3.13
C LEU A 59 -6.33 0.42 -3.82
N GLU A 60 -7.28 1.05 -3.13
CA GLU A 60 -8.60 1.40 -3.67
C GLU A 60 -8.51 2.25 -4.94
N ILE A 61 -7.54 3.17 -5.03
CA ILE A 61 -7.35 4.05 -6.21
C ILE A 61 -6.84 3.27 -7.42
N ILE A 62 -6.13 2.16 -7.19
CA ILE A 62 -5.53 1.35 -8.24
C ILE A 62 -6.29 0.04 -8.49
N ASP A 63 -7.55 -0.04 -8.03
CA ASP A 63 -8.44 -1.19 -8.16
C ASP A 63 -7.94 -2.48 -7.46
N TYR A 64 -7.14 -2.33 -6.40
CA TYR A 64 -6.69 -3.41 -5.54
C TYR A 64 -7.41 -3.36 -4.19
N LYS A 65 -7.52 -4.52 -3.53
CA LYS A 65 -8.02 -4.65 -2.15
C LYS A 65 -7.05 -5.50 -1.35
N MET A 66 -6.84 -5.13 -0.09
CA MET A 66 -6.10 -5.96 0.86
C MET A 66 -7.04 -6.92 1.59
N GLU A 67 -6.58 -8.16 1.78
CA GLU A 67 -7.23 -9.14 2.65
C GLU A 67 -6.22 -9.63 3.69
N ILE A 68 -6.65 -9.69 4.96
CA ILE A 68 -5.82 -10.11 6.08
C ILE A 68 -6.37 -11.43 6.61
N GLU A 69 -5.56 -12.49 6.53
CA GLU A 69 -5.85 -13.80 7.12
C GLU A 69 -5.11 -13.91 8.48
N LEU A 70 -5.83 -14.34 9.54
CA LEU A 70 -5.22 -14.59 10.85
C LEU A 70 -4.87 -16.08 10.98
N GLN A 71 -3.64 -16.36 11.39
CA GLN A 71 -3.20 -17.72 11.71
C GLN A 71 -2.96 -17.86 13.21
N LYS A 72 -3.64 -18.82 13.83
CA LYS A 72 -3.38 -19.19 15.22
C LYS A 72 -2.05 -19.94 15.27
N ARG A 73 -1.16 -19.55 16.18
CA ARG A 73 0.05 -20.33 16.49
C ARG A 73 -0.35 -21.49 17.39
N ASP A 74 0.12 -22.69 17.07
CA ASP A 74 -0.01 -23.88 17.90
C ASP A 74 0.86 -23.78 19.17
#